data_AF-A0A3A6N6U3-F1
#
_entry.id   AF-A0A3A6N6U3-F1
#
_cell.length_a   1.000
_cell.length_b   1.000
_cell.length_c   1.000
_cell.angle_alpha   90.00
_cell.angle_beta   90.00
_cell.angle_gamma   90.00
#
_symmetry.space_group_name_H-M   'P 1'
#
loop_
_entity.id
_entity.type
_entity.pdbx_description
1 polymer ?
#
loop_
_entity_poly.entity_id
_entity_poly.type
_entity_poly.pdbx_seq_one_letter_code
_entity_poly.pdbx_strand_id
1 'polypeptide(L)'
;MHIGEMLARNARMFPEKIALVERISAEGQRFTITWREFDSRANSFSQVLRGMGIQKGDRVMQLMNNPIDWLVAYFGIVRTGAWVVPLNFRFIVVVLIPGREATETEILEYCQEIYFGGLSP
;
A
#
# COMPACT_ATOMS: atom_id res chain seq x y z
N MET A 1 -15.38 15.39 -3.77
CA MET A 1 -14.27 14.86 -2.96
C MET A 1 -13.50 13.88 -3.82
N HIS A 2 -12.21 14.13 -4.08
CA HIS A 2 -11.34 13.16 -4.76
C HIS A 2 -10.92 12.09 -3.73
N ILE A 3 -10.83 10.83 -4.15
CA ILE A 3 -10.55 9.71 -3.23
C ILE A 3 -9.20 9.89 -2.49
N GLY A 4 -8.22 10.52 -3.13
CA GLY A 4 -6.93 10.85 -2.49
C GLY A 4 -7.01 11.86 -1.35
N GLU A 5 -8.07 12.68 -1.28
CA GLU A 5 -8.26 13.68 -0.21
C GLU A 5 -9.09 13.17 0.97
N MET A 6 -9.73 12.00 0.83
CA MET A 6 -10.61 11.43 1.86
C MET A 6 -9.87 11.26 3.19
N LEU A 7 -8.64 10.73 3.13
CA LEU A 7 -7.77 10.53 4.29
C LEU A 7 -7.45 11.85 5.00
N ALA A 8 -6.89 12.82 4.28
CA ALA A 8 -6.50 14.11 4.85
C ALA A 8 -7.70 14.88 5.41
N ARG A 9 -8.89 14.71 4.83
CA ARG A 9 -10.12 15.27 5.39
C ARG A 9 -10.51 14.58 6.69
N ASN A 10 -10.58 13.25 6.71
CA ASN A 10 -11.00 12.52 7.91
C ASN A 10 -9.98 12.61 9.04
N ALA A 11 -8.68 12.65 8.73
CA ALA A 11 -7.62 12.89 9.71
C ALA A 11 -7.75 14.27 10.38
N ARG A 12 -8.26 15.29 9.67
CA ARG A 12 -8.56 16.61 10.26
C ARG A 12 -9.83 16.62 11.09
N MET A 13 -10.90 15.97 10.62
CA MET A 13 -12.21 16.02 11.29
C MET A 13 -12.32 15.04 12.48
N PHE A 14 -11.66 13.88 12.38
CA PHE A 14 -11.81 12.77 13.31
C PHE A 14 -10.46 12.09 13.60
N PRO A 15 -9.41 12.83 13.99
CA PRO A 15 -8.04 12.34 14.04
C PRO A 15 -7.88 11.06 14.88
N GLU A 16 -8.52 11.02 16.04
CA GLU A 16 -8.38 9.93 17.03
C GLU A 16 -9.44 8.82 16.86
N LYS A 17 -10.37 8.96 15.90
CA LYS A 17 -11.32 7.87 15.64
C LYS A 17 -10.63 6.75 14.88
N ILE A 18 -10.97 5.52 15.24
CA ILE A 18 -10.51 4.33 14.55
C ILE A 18 -10.99 4.37 13.09
N ALA A 19 -10.04 4.22 12.16
CA ALA A 19 -10.30 4.15 10.74
C ALA A 19 -10.36 2.70 10.25
N LEU A 20 -9.39 1.88 10.67
CA LEU A 20 -9.25 0.49 10.23
C LEU A 20 -9.01 -0.44 11.42
N VAL A 21 -9.52 -1.67 11.28
CA VAL A 21 -9.40 -2.75 12.26
C VAL A 21 -9.03 -4.03 11.51
N GLU A 22 -7.92 -4.64 11.89
CA GLU A 22 -7.46 -5.94 11.43
C GLU A 22 -7.62 -6.97 12.55
N ARG A 23 -8.11 -8.16 12.20
CA ARG A 23 -8.25 -9.27 13.14
C ARG A 23 -7.10 -10.25 12.90
N ILE A 24 -6.27 -10.44 13.92
CA ILE A 24 -5.15 -11.38 13.88
C ILE A 24 -5.68 -12.70 14.46
N SER A 25 -5.92 -13.67 13.57
CA SER A 25 -6.79 -14.82 13.84
C SER A 25 -6.23 -15.85 14.81
N ALA A 26 -4.90 -15.94 14.95
CA ALA A 26 -4.27 -16.97 15.76
C ALA A 26 -4.35 -16.66 17.27
N GLU A 27 -4.33 -15.37 17.65
CA GLU A 27 -4.28 -14.94 19.05
C GLU A 27 -5.53 -14.19 19.51
N GLY A 28 -6.55 -14.04 18.66
CA GLY A 28 -7.74 -13.24 18.96
C GLY A 28 -7.45 -11.74 19.11
N GLN A 29 -6.27 -11.29 18.68
CA GLN A 29 -5.83 -9.91 18.79
C GLN A 29 -6.46 -9.03 17.70
N ARG A 30 -6.57 -7.74 18.00
CA ARG A 30 -7.01 -6.72 17.04
C ARG A 30 -5.93 -5.67 16.91
N PHE A 31 -5.53 -5.41 15.68
CA PHE A 31 -4.69 -4.27 15.37
C PHE A 31 -5.57 -3.17 14.78
N THR A 32 -5.42 -1.95 15.26
CA THR A 32 -6.27 -0.83 14.86
C THR A 32 -5.40 0.39 14.56
N ILE A 33 -5.80 1.17 13.56
CA ILE A 33 -5.21 2.48 13.33
C ILE A 33 -6.30 3.56 13.24
N THR A 34 -5.96 4.73 13.75
CA THR A 34 -6.76 5.96 13.70
C THR A 34 -6.72 6.61 12.31
N TRP A 35 -7.62 7.55 12.05
CA TRP A 35 -7.58 8.34 10.82
C TRP A 35 -6.30 9.14 10.65
N ARG A 36 -5.75 9.67 11.76
CA ARG A 36 -4.46 10.39 11.75
C ARG A 36 -3.32 9.48 11.32
N GLU A 37 -3.23 8.29 11.90
CA GLU A 37 -2.18 7.31 11.56
C GLU A 37 -2.33 6.82 10.13
N PHE A 38 -3.55 6.56 9.68
CA PHE A 38 -3.79 6.08 8.32
C PHE A 38 -3.35 7.13 7.28
N ASP A 39 -3.72 8.40 7.47
CA ASP A 39 -3.29 9.49 6.59
C ASP A 39 -1.76 9.66 6.61
N SER A 40 -1.15 9.64 7.80
CA SER A 40 0.30 9.77 7.94
C SER A 40 1.05 8.64 7.24
N ARG A 41 0.63 7.39 7.42
CA ARG A 41 1.28 6.22 6.80
C ARG A 41 1.15 6.26 5.28
N ALA A 42 -0.05 6.53 4.76
CA ALA A 42 -0.28 6.65 3.32
C ALA A 42 0.54 7.81 2.72
N ASN A 43 0.65 8.93 3.44
CA ASN A 43 1.45 10.07 3.03
C ASN A 43 2.95 9.73 2.97
N SER A 44 3.49 9.08 4.00
CA SER A 44 4.88 8.62 4.02
C SER A 44 5.17 7.66 2.87
N PHE A 45 4.29 6.68 2.63
CA PHE A 45 4.46 5.74 1.52
C PHE A 45 4.44 6.45 0.15
N SER A 46 3.55 7.44 -0.04
CA SER A 46 3.52 8.22 -1.27
C SER A 46 4.81 9.01 -1.54
N GLN A 47 5.50 9.47 -0.49
CA GLN A 47 6.77 10.17 -0.61
C GLN A 47 7.89 9.21 -1.05
N VAL A 48 7.91 7.99 -0.49
CA VAL A 48 8.84 6.93 -0.92
C VAL A 48 8.65 6.61 -2.40
N LEU A 49 7.41 6.37 -2.84
CA LEU A 49 7.12 6.08 -4.25
C LEU A 49 7.55 7.22 -5.20
N ARG A 50 7.31 8.48 -4.80
CA ARG A 50 7.79 9.64 -5.56
C ARG A 50 9.32 9.68 -5.62
N GLY A 51 10.00 9.35 -4.52
CA GLY A 51 11.47 9.22 -4.47
C GLY A 51 12.01 8.10 -5.38
N MET A 52 11.22 7.05 -5.62
CA MET A 52 11.51 5.98 -6.58
C MET A 52 11.19 6.37 -8.04
N GLY A 53 10.71 7.59 -8.28
CA GLY A 53 10.41 8.08 -9.62
C GLY A 53 8.99 7.83 -10.11
N ILE A 54 8.07 7.34 -9.26
CA ILE A 54 6.66 7.19 -9.63
C ILE A 54 6.02 8.57 -9.81
N GLN A 55 5.34 8.74 -10.94
CA GLN A 55 4.71 9.99 -11.36
C GLN A 55 3.21 9.82 -11.61
N LYS A 56 2.53 10.95 -11.79
CA LYS A 56 1.11 10.99 -12.13
C LYS A 56 0.88 10.27 -13.45
N GLY A 57 -0.09 9.35 -13.48
CA GLY A 57 -0.44 8.57 -14.66
C GLY A 57 0.28 7.23 -14.79
N ASP A 58 1.33 6.97 -14.01
CA ASP A 58 1.96 5.65 -13.95
C ASP A 58 0.98 4.60 -13.44
N ARG A 59 1.23 3.33 -13.78
CA ARG A 59 0.48 2.19 -13.25
C ARG A 59 1.36 1.43 -12.27
N VAL A 60 0.91 1.31 -11.03
CA VAL A 60 1.60 0.58 -9.97
C VAL A 60 0.79 -0.66 -9.64
N MET A 61 1.40 -1.82 -9.83
CA MET A 61 0.78 -3.10 -9.51
C MET A 61 0.96 -3.37 -8.02
N GLN A 62 -0.16 -3.69 -7.36
CA GLN A 62 -0.19 -3.94 -5.93
C GLN A 62 -0.52 -5.41 -5.70
N LEU A 63 0.50 -6.20 -5.36
CA LEU A 63 0.37 -7.61 -5.03
C LEU A 63 0.68 -7.80 -3.55
N MET A 64 -0.36 -7.85 -2.73
CA MET A 64 -0.26 -7.97 -1.28
C MET A 64 -1.43 -8.82 -0.77
N ASN A 65 -1.26 -9.43 0.41
CA ASN A 65 -2.39 -9.95 1.18
C ASN A 65 -3.35 -8.81 1.57
N ASN A 66 -4.40 -9.07 2.35
CA ASN A 66 -5.37 -8.05 2.75
C ASN A 66 -5.21 -7.55 4.23
N PRO A 67 -4.00 -7.18 4.73
CA PRO A 67 -3.85 -6.52 6.02
C PRO A 67 -4.22 -5.03 5.92
N ILE A 68 -4.17 -4.31 7.05
CA ILE A 68 -4.30 -2.84 7.06
C ILE A 68 -3.32 -2.15 6.10
N ASP A 69 -2.09 -2.67 5.97
CA ASP A 69 -1.06 -2.06 5.12
C ASP A 69 -1.41 -2.12 3.62
N TRP A 70 -2.30 -3.02 3.20
CA TRP A 70 -2.83 -3.01 1.83
C TRP A 70 -3.53 -1.67 1.53
N LEU A 71 -4.34 -1.18 2.47
CA LEU A 71 -5.03 0.10 2.30
C LEU A 71 -4.04 1.27 2.39
N VAL A 72 -3.03 1.20 3.25
CA VAL A 72 -1.94 2.20 3.30
C VAL A 72 -1.25 2.31 1.94
N ALA A 73 -0.86 1.18 1.35
CA ALA A 73 -0.20 1.13 0.06
C ALA A 73 -1.10 1.65 -1.06
N TYR A 74 -2.36 1.20 -1.11
CA TYR A 74 -3.35 1.63 -2.08
C TYR A 74 -3.49 3.16 -2.11
N PHE A 75 -3.72 3.77 -0.95
CA PHE A 75 -3.91 5.21 -0.87
C PHE A 75 -2.61 6.00 -1.05
N GLY A 76 -1.46 5.44 -0.68
CA GLY A 76 -0.17 6.05 -0.97
C GLY A 76 0.11 6.11 -2.48
N ILE A 77 -0.21 5.06 -3.24
CA ILE A 77 -0.14 5.06 -4.71
C ILE A 77 -1.10 6.11 -5.28
N VAL A 78 -2.36 6.10 -4.89
CA VAL A 78 -3.35 7.07 -5.38
C VAL A 78 -2.93 8.52 -5.09
N ARG A 79 -2.24 8.77 -3.97
CA ARG A 79 -1.72 10.09 -3.60
C ARG A 79 -0.54 10.57 -4.46
N THR A 80 0.20 9.67 -5.14
CA THR A 80 1.18 10.11 -6.14
C THR A 80 0.50 10.64 -7.41
N GLY A 81 -0.78 10.29 -7.62
CA GLY A 81 -1.51 10.50 -8.87
C GLY A 81 -1.34 9.34 -9.86
N ALA A 82 -0.69 8.25 -9.44
CA ALA A 82 -0.61 7.01 -10.20
C ALA A 82 -1.91 6.19 -10.07
N TRP A 83 -2.11 5.29 -11.02
CA TRP A 83 -3.15 4.28 -11.01
C TRP A 83 -2.66 3.05 -10.24
N VAL A 84 -3.41 2.69 -9.20
CA VAL A 84 -3.21 1.41 -8.52
C VAL A 84 -3.89 0.29 -9.31
N VAL A 85 -3.17 -0.79 -9.55
CA VAL A 85 -3.66 -2.02 -10.18
C VAL A 85 -3.61 -3.13 -9.14
N PRO A 86 -4.68 -3.30 -8.34
CA PRO A 86 -4.69 -4.30 -7.29
C PRO A 86 -4.78 -5.70 -7.90
N LEU A 87 -3.79 -6.52 -7.56
CA LEU A 87 -3.75 -7.92 -7.94
C LEU A 87 -4.17 -8.77 -6.77
N ASN A 88 -4.99 -9.77 -7.05
CA ASN A 88 -5.28 -10.77 -6.05
C ASN A 88 -4.03 -11.65 -5.89
N PHE A 89 -3.50 -11.71 -4.66
CA PHE A 89 -2.29 -12.45 -4.28
C PHE A 89 -2.33 -13.95 -4.63
N ARG A 90 -3.50 -14.50 -4.93
CA ARG A 90 -3.69 -15.89 -5.39
C ARG A 90 -3.42 -16.09 -6.88
N PHE A 91 -3.27 -15.01 -7.64
CA PHE A 91 -2.95 -15.07 -9.07
C PHE A 91 -1.47 -14.72 -9.27
N ILE A 92 -0.76 -15.60 -9.99
CA ILE A 92 0.52 -15.26 -10.59
C ILE A 92 0.21 -14.25 -11.70
N VAL A 93 0.73 -13.03 -11.57
CA VAL A 93 0.58 -12.00 -12.60
C VAL A 93 1.96 -11.66 -13.15
N VAL A 94 2.15 -11.93 -14.44
CA VAL A 94 3.31 -11.49 -15.22
C VAL A 94 3.13 -10.01 -15.56
N VAL A 95 4.10 -9.17 -15.18
CA VAL A 95 4.09 -7.73 -15.49
C VAL A 95 4.96 -7.47 -16.71
N LEU A 96 4.36 -6.87 -17.74
CA LEU A 96 5.09 -6.27 -18.86
C LEU A 96 5.25 -4.76 -18.59
N ILE A 97 6.49 -4.31 -18.42
CA ILE A 97 6.84 -2.89 -18.39
C ILE A 97 6.93 -2.41 -19.86
N PRO A 98 6.25 -1.33 -20.28
CA PRO A 98 6.43 -0.78 -21.61
C PRO A 98 7.89 -0.35 -21.81
N GLY A 99 8.60 -1.00 -22.74
CA GLY A 99 9.99 -0.68 -23.08
C GLY A 99 11.09 -1.56 -22.46
N ARG A 100 10.75 -2.66 -21.78
CA ARG A 100 11.71 -3.72 -21.41
C ARG A 100 11.17 -5.10 -21.81
N GLU A 101 11.98 -5.87 -22.54
CA GLU A 101 11.73 -7.31 -22.68
C GLU A 101 11.90 -7.96 -21.31
N ALA A 102 10.86 -8.64 -20.83
CA ALA A 102 10.88 -9.35 -19.57
C ALA A 102 11.62 -10.68 -19.78
N THR A 103 12.76 -10.86 -19.11
CA THR A 103 13.37 -12.18 -18.91
C THR A 103 12.91 -12.76 -17.57
N GLU A 104 12.69 -14.07 -17.55
CA GLU A 104 11.96 -14.88 -16.56
C GLU A 104 12.40 -14.77 -15.08
N THR A 105 13.46 -14.02 -14.74
CA THR A 105 14.24 -14.28 -13.52
C THR A 105 14.23 -13.17 -12.45
N GLU A 106 13.56 -12.03 -12.64
CA GLU A 106 13.65 -10.90 -11.67
C GLU A 106 12.40 -10.69 -10.78
N ILE A 107 11.40 -11.58 -10.78
CA ILE A 107 10.04 -11.25 -10.27
C ILE A 107 9.67 -11.89 -8.91
N LEU A 108 10.52 -12.70 -8.27
CA LEU A 108 10.12 -13.46 -7.07
C LEU A 108 10.58 -12.94 -5.71
N GLU A 109 11.54 -12.01 -5.61
CA GLU A 109 12.11 -11.67 -4.29
C GLU A 109 11.45 -10.48 -3.57
N TYR A 110 10.71 -9.59 -4.27
CA TYR A 110 10.27 -8.34 -3.63
C TYR A 110 9.00 -8.45 -2.76
N CYS A 111 8.20 -9.52 -2.90
CA CYS A 111 6.95 -9.68 -2.13
C CYS A 111 7.12 -10.34 -0.75
N GLN A 112 8.24 -11.01 -0.48
CA GLN A 112 8.51 -11.62 0.83
C GLN A 112 9.40 -10.77 1.74
N GLU A 113 10.30 -9.94 1.21
CA GLU A 113 11.28 -9.22 2.04
C GLU A 113 10.69 -8.11 2.91
N ILE A 114 9.61 -7.45 2.50
CA ILE A 114 8.97 -6.40 3.32
C ILE A 114 8.24 -7.00 4.55
N TYR A 115 7.97 -8.31 4.57
CA TYR A 115 7.28 -8.97 5.68
C TYR A 115 8.20 -9.52 6.78
N PHE A 116 9.51 -9.66 6.54
CA PHE A 116 10.45 -10.20 7.53
C PHE A 116 11.74 -9.36 7.71
N GLY A 117 11.87 -8.23 7.03
CA GLY A 117 13.01 -7.32 7.15
C GLY A 117 12.88 -6.25 8.23
N GLY A 118 12.82 -6.66 9.51
CA GLY A 118 13.26 -5.80 10.62
C GLY A 118 12.20 -5.39 11.64
N LEU A 119 12.39 -5.90 12.87
CA LEU A 119 11.62 -5.76 14.13
C LEU A 119 10.49 -6.80 14.25
N SER A 120 10.56 -7.84 15.10
CA SER A 120 11.37 -8.14 16.31
C SER A 120 11.05 -9.61 16.73
N PRO A 121 11.84 -10.32 17.56
CA PRO A 121 13.03 -9.94 18.34
C PRO A 121 14.38 -10.41 17.79
#